data_AF-C9ZLV6-F1
#
_entry.id   AF-C9ZLV6-F1
#
_cell.length_a   1.000
_cell.length_b   1.000
_cell.length_c   1.000
_cell.angle_alpha   90.00
_cell.angle_beta   90.00
_cell.angle_gamma   90.00
#
_symmetry.space_group_name_H-M   'P 1'
#
loop_
_entity.id
_entity.type
_entity.pdbx_description
1 polymer ?
#
loop_
_entity_poly.entity_id
_entity_poly.type
_entity_poly.pdbx_seq_one_letter_code
_entity_poly.pdbx_strand_id
1 'polypeptide(L)'
;MQSPSAFVAAADQSNYRVPDAQLATCTKHGGAAVLCATAGKVGRNGRTAAVGATLFWLTCPYLNTIVARFERHSAISALQRLLDNDRKVSEAHVASHARYEERAKELLSSERWAFFDAHFVTGAAESAGGRKYGNAAVSHATDLKCLHALVAQSLCGASNPIGDAVIHYILLLAEKVKTIKNASAPLSSEKGNSGDCSTAEVCGGENSFAAESLALDEVSLLVEFVKQRLTDDIRGDRSDLRSVHDADKLCSSACEVLTFLDGRPPRSRKKHRIN
;
A
#
# COMPACT_ATOMS: atom_id res chain seq x y z
N MET A 1 -22.01 17.22 -29.45
CA MET A 1 -21.52 16.26 -28.42
C MET A 1 -20.22 15.67 -28.94
N GLN A 2 -19.13 15.68 -28.15
CA GLN A 2 -17.90 14.97 -28.51
C GLN A 2 -18.16 13.46 -28.43
N SER A 3 -17.67 12.70 -29.41
CA SER A 3 -17.69 11.23 -29.35
C SER A 3 -16.93 10.74 -28.11
N PRO A 4 -17.43 9.70 -27.42
CA PRO A 4 -16.74 9.14 -26.26
C PRO A 4 -15.33 8.66 -26.66
N SER A 5 -14.35 8.81 -25.75
CA SER A 5 -13.01 8.27 -25.98
C SER A 5 -13.04 6.74 -26.08
N ALA A 6 -12.04 6.14 -26.72
CA ALA A 6 -11.93 4.67 -26.83
C ALA A 6 -12.02 3.98 -25.45
N PHE A 7 -11.46 4.58 -24.41
CA PHE A 7 -11.54 4.09 -23.03
C PHE A 7 -12.95 4.06 -22.45
N VAL A 8 -13.77 5.06 -22.78
CA VAL A 8 -15.18 5.14 -22.35
C VAL A 8 -16.04 4.19 -23.17
N ALA A 9 -15.79 4.10 -24.47
CA ALA A 9 -16.50 3.19 -25.36
C ALA A 9 -16.27 1.72 -24.99
N ALA A 10 -15.06 1.36 -24.56
CA ALA A 10 -14.73 0.02 -24.09
C ALA A 10 -15.23 -0.31 -22.67
N ALA A 11 -15.71 0.69 -21.93
CA ALA A 11 -16.15 0.51 -20.55
C ALA A 11 -17.66 0.34 -20.45
N ASP A 12 -18.08 -0.73 -19.76
CA ASP A 12 -19.46 -0.88 -19.33
C ASP A 12 -19.75 0.10 -18.18
N GLN A 13 -20.69 1.02 -18.41
CA GLN A 13 -21.04 2.06 -17.44
C GLN A 13 -21.65 1.49 -16.15
N SER A 14 -22.26 0.31 -16.22
CA SER A 14 -22.81 -0.38 -15.05
C SER A 14 -21.72 -0.95 -14.14
N ASN A 15 -20.54 -1.23 -14.70
CA ASN A 15 -19.36 -1.74 -13.98
C ASN A 15 -18.46 -0.62 -13.43
N TYR A 16 -18.96 0.62 -13.37
CA TYR A 16 -18.19 1.74 -12.82
C TYR A 16 -17.81 1.49 -11.34
N ARG A 17 -16.51 1.29 -11.08
CA ARG A 17 -15.96 0.98 -9.75
C ARG A 17 -16.59 -0.25 -9.11
N VAL A 18 -16.98 -1.21 -9.93
CA VAL A 18 -17.35 -2.55 -9.49
C VAL A 18 -16.11 -3.43 -9.62
N PRO A 19 -15.64 -4.07 -8.54
CA PRO A 19 -14.54 -5.03 -8.63
C PRO A 19 -14.86 -6.13 -9.64
N ASP A 20 -13.94 -6.40 -10.57
CA ASP A 20 -14.01 -7.57 -11.44
C ASP A 20 -13.71 -8.86 -10.65
N ALA A 21 -12.78 -8.78 -9.69
CA ALA A 21 -12.43 -9.88 -8.80
C ALA A 21 -11.86 -9.39 -7.47
N GLN A 22 -12.13 -10.14 -6.40
CA GLN A 22 -11.47 -9.97 -5.11
C GLN A 22 -10.19 -10.82 -5.10
N LEU A 23 -9.02 -10.18 -5.06
CA LEU A 23 -7.73 -10.88 -5.18
C LEU A 23 -7.02 -11.09 -3.85
N ALA A 24 -7.22 -10.18 -2.89
CA ALA A 24 -6.81 -10.36 -1.50
C ALA A 24 -8.00 -10.07 -0.59
N THR A 25 -8.36 -11.00 0.29
CA THR A 25 -9.52 -10.91 1.18
C THR A 25 -9.08 -10.59 2.60
N CYS A 26 -9.77 -9.65 3.26
CA CYS A 26 -9.73 -9.58 4.72
C CYS A 26 -11.15 -9.79 5.25
N THR A 27 -11.32 -10.73 6.17
CA THR A 27 -12.59 -11.12 6.79
C THR A 27 -13.32 -9.93 7.39
N LYS A 28 -12.60 -8.98 8.00
CA LYS A 28 -13.20 -7.81 8.66
C LYS A 28 -13.91 -6.85 7.70
N HIS A 29 -13.43 -6.70 6.46
CA HIS A 29 -13.95 -5.70 5.51
C HIS A 29 -14.41 -6.28 4.18
N GLY A 30 -14.37 -7.61 4.02
CA GLY A 30 -14.72 -8.31 2.78
C GLY A 30 -13.66 -8.24 1.68
N GLY A 31 -12.61 -7.42 1.84
CA GLY A 31 -11.59 -7.23 0.82
C GLY A 31 -10.40 -6.39 1.27
N ALA A 32 -9.22 -6.74 0.80
CA ALA A 32 -7.98 -5.99 0.99
C ALA A 32 -7.48 -5.37 -0.31
N ALA A 33 -7.50 -6.13 -1.41
CA ALA A 33 -7.17 -5.63 -2.73
C ALA A 33 -8.01 -6.33 -3.82
N VAL A 34 -8.36 -5.59 -4.87
CA VAL A 34 -9.23 -6.05 -5.96
C VAL A 34 -8.61 -5.80 -7.33
N LEU A 35 -9.05 -6.60 -8.30
CA LEU A 35 -9.01 -6.24 -9.71
C LEU A 35 -10.21 -5.34 -10.03
N CYS A 36 -9.96 -4.19 -10.63
CA CYS A 36 -11.00 -3.31 -11.17
C CYS A 36 -10.43 -2.56 -12.38
N ALA A 37 -10.70 -3.09 -13.58
CA ALA A 37 -10.31 -2.48 -14.85
C ALA A 37 -11.09 -1.19 -15.14
N THR A 38 -12.28 -1.06 -14.56
CA THR A 38 -13.24 0.01 -14.85
C THR A 38 -13.40 0.97 -13.67
N ALA A 39 -12.33 1.68 -13.30
CA ALA A 39 -12.34 2.60 -12.16
C ALA A 39 -12.66 4.06 -12.52
N GLY A 40 -12.60 4.38 -13.82
CA GLY A 40 -12.90 5.67 -14.45
C GLY A 40 -11.91 6.82 -14.18
N LYS A 41 -11.78 7.74 -15.15
CA LYS A 41 -11.54 9.20 -15.01
C LYS A 41 -11.42 9.83 -16.41
N VAL A 42 -12.41 10.62 -16.84
CA VAL A 42 -12.21 11.54 -17.98
C VAL A 42 -12.70 12.93 -17.60
N GLY A 43 -11.76 13.88 -17.47
CA GLY A 43 -11.99 15.34 -17.43
C GLY A 43 -12.71 15.91 -16.18
N ARG A 44 -12.51 17.22 -15.93
CA ARG A 44 -13.35 17.97 -14.98
C ARG A 44 -14.79 18.02 -15.54
N ASN A 45 -15.78 17.70 -14.70
CA ASN A 45 -17.24 17.82 -14.93
C ASN A 45 -18.05 16.60 -15.43
N GLY A 46 -17.53 15.37 -15.39
CA GLY A 46 -18.38 14.18 -15.57
C GLY A 46 -17.66 12.86 -15.30
N ARG A 47 -17.97 12.18 -14.19
CA ARG A 47 -17.36 10.87 -13.89
C ARG A 47 -18.15 9.77 -14.61
N THR A 48 -17.55 9.20 -15.65
CA THR A 48 -18.06 8.01 -16.34
C THR A 48 -17.09 6.85 -16.19
N ALA A 49 -17.58 5.63 -16.43
CA ALA A 49 -16.73 4.46 -16.51
C ALA A 49 -15.75 4.60 -17.67
N ALA A 50 -14.50 4.22 -17.41
CA ALA A 50 -13.45 4.13 -18.41
C ALA A 50 -12.49 3.00 -18.01
N VAL A 51 -12.02 2.25 -19.01
CA VAL A 51 -10.94 1.28 -18.82
C VAL A 51 -9.65 2.06 -18.55
N GLY A 52 -8.90 1.65 -17.53
CA GLY A 52 -7.68 2.34 -17.11
C GLY A 52 -6.48 1.40 -16.93
N ALA A 53 -5.29 2.00 -17.01
CA ALA A 53 -4.02 1.30 -16.77
C ALA A 53 -3.76 0.92 -15.30
N THR A 54 -4.57 1.39 -14.35
CA THR A 54 -4.50 0.95 -12.95
C THR A 54 -5.56 -0.13 -12.73
N LEU A 55 -5.11 -1.37 -12.57
CA LEU A 55 -5.98 -2.54 -12.43
C LEU A 55 -6.15 -2.99 -10.98
N PHE A 56 -5.13 -2.82 -10.14
CA PHE A 56 -5.16 -3.29 -8.76
C PHE A 56 -5.42 -2.14 -7.79
N TRP A 57 -6.42 -2.33 -6.93
CA TRP A 57 -6.89 -1.30 -6.03
C TRP A 57 -6.91 -1.79 -4.59
N LEU A 58 -6.28 -1.02 -3.70
CA LEU A 58 -6.34 -1.27 -2.26
C LEU A 58 -7.73 -0.88 -1.74
N THR A 59 -8.43 -1.81 -1.10
CA THR A 59 -9.82 -1.62 -0.66
C THR A 59 -10.00 -1.74 0.85
N CYS A 60 -9.11 -2.43 1.57
CA CYS A 60 -9.19 -2.49 3.03
C CYS A 60 -9.07 -1.08 3.62
N PRO A 61 -10.03 -0.63 4.46
CA PRO A 61 -10.03 0.67 5.11
C PRO A 61 -8.78 0.96 5.94
N TYR A 62 -8.33 -0.02 6.73
CA TYR A 62 -7.17 0.17 7.60
C TYR A 62 -5.88 0.21 6.79
N LEU A 63 -5.74 -0.66 5.79
CA LEU A 63 -4.60 -0.62 4.87
C LEU A 63 -4.57 0.70 4.08
N ASN A 64 -5.71 1.17 3.57
CA ASN A 64 -5.78 2.47 2.92
C ASN A 64 -5.37 3.61 3.87
N THR A 65 -5.81 3.57 5.12
CA THR A 65 -5.55 4.63 6.10
C THR A 65 -4.08 4.69 6.50
N ILE A 66 -3.46 3.54 6.79
CA ILE A 66 -2.04 3.49 7.17
C ILE A 66 -1.13 3.86 5.99
N VAL A 67 -1.44 3.38 4.78
CA VAL A 67 -0.68 3.75 3.57
C VAL A 67 -0.84 5.25 3.27
N ALA A 68 -2.04 5.81 3.42
CA ALA A 68 -2.27 7.25 3.29
C ALA A 68 -1.57 8.07 4.39
N ARG A 69 -1.31 7.49 5.57
CA ARG A 69 -0.50 8.14 6.61
C ARG A 69 0.94 8.28 6.14
N PHE A 70 1.55 7.20 5.64
CA PHE A 70 2.91 7.26 5.09
C PHE A 70 3.02 8.29 3.96
N GLU A 71 2.05 8.32 3.03
CA GLU A 71 2.04 9.31 1.95
C GLU A 71 1.93 10.75 2.44
N ARG A 72 1.08 11.02 3.44
CA ARG A 72 0.97 12.35 4.07
C ARG A 72 2.28 12.79 4.74
N HIS A 73 3.08 11.83 5.19
CA HIS A 73 4.40 12.05 5.77
C HIS A 73 5.50 12.10 4.68
N SER A 74 5.13 12.42 3.44
CA SER A 74 6.03 12.58 2.29
C SER A 74 6.80 11.32 1.87
N ALA A 75 6.28 10.12 2.17
CA ALA A 75 6.93 8.86 1.80
C ALA A 75 7.17 8.73 0.29
N ILE A 76 6.25 9.20 -0.57
CA ILE A 76 6.45 9.15 -2.03
C ILE A 76 7.67 9.96 -2.46
N SER A 77 7.77 11.22 -2.02
CA SER A 77 8.91 12.06 -2.37
C SER A 77 10.22 11.51 -1.79
N ALA A 78 10.18 10.92 -0.59
CA ALA A 78 11.36 10.33 0.03
C ALA A 78 11.83 9.04 -0.68
N LEU A 79 10.90 8.18 -1.08
CA LEU A 79 11.19 6.97 -1.84
C LEU A 79 11.59 7.26 -3.29
N GLN A 80 11.05 8.32 -3.91
CA GLN A 80 11.52 8.78 -5.21
C GLN A 80 13.00 9.18 -5.14
N ARG A 81 13.39 9.96 -4.11
CA ARG A 81 14.81 10.28 -3.88
C ARG A 81 15.65 9.03 -3.66
N LEU A 82 15.13 7.98 -3.02
CA LEU A 82 15.84 6.71 -2.90
C LEU A 82 16.07 6.07 -4.28
N LEU A 83 15.06 6.02 -5.15
CA LEU A 83 15.20 5.50 -6.52
C LEU A 83 16.20 6.30 -7.35
N ASP A 84 16.17 7.63 -7.24
CA ASP A 84 17.03 8.52 -8.00
C ASP A 84 18.52 8.34 -7.61
N ASN A 85 18.79 7.97 -6.35
CA ASN A 85 20.15 7.85 -5.80
C ASN A 85 20.65 6.41 -5.65
N ASP A 86 19.77 5.41 -5.72
CA ASP A 86 20.15 4.00 -5.57
C ASP A 86 19.72 3.20 -6.81
N ARG A 87 20.70 2.96 -7.68
CA ARG A 87 20.50 2.23 -8.95
C ARG A 87 19.88 0.85 -8.74
N LYS A 88 20.25 0.12 -7.68
CA LYS A 88 19.73 -1.24 -7.46
C LYS A 88 18.24 -1.21 -7.10
N VAL A 89 17.84 -0.25 -6.26
CA VAL A 89 16.43 -0.01 -5.93
C VAL A 89 15.67 0.39 -7.19
N SER A 90 16.24 1.28 -7.99
CA SER A 90 15.66 1.74 -9.26
C SER A 90 15.42 0.59 -10.25
N GLU A 91 16.44 -0.25 -10.49
CA GLU A 91 16.35 -1.41 -11.37
C GLU A 91 15.30 -2.42 -10.88
N ALA A 92 15.23 -2.68 -9.57
CA ALA A 92 14.23 -3.57 -8.99
C ALA A 92 12.80 -3.04 -9.18
N HIS A 93 12.58 -1.73 -8.99
CA HIS A 93 11.29 -1.08 -9.24
C HIS A 93 10.90 -1.17 -10.71
N VAL A 94 11.81 -0.82 -11.62
CA VAL A 94 11.58 -0.89 -13.08
C VAL A 94 11.24 -2.32 -13.50
N ALA A 95 11.96 -3.32 -12.99
CA ALA A 95 11.70 -4.73 -13.28
C ALA A 95 10.31 -5.20 -12.79
N SER A 96 9.75 -4.55 -11.76
CA SER A 96 8.43 -4.91 -11.23
C SER A 96 7.27 -4.60 -12.20
N HIS A 97 7.48 -3.73 -13.19
CA HIS A 97 6.46 -3.43 -14.21
C HIS A 97 6.13 -4.63 -15.08
N ALA A 98 7.13 -5.46 -15.41
CA ALA A 98 6.91 -6.69 -16.17
C ALA A 98 6.03 -7.69 -15.39
N ARG A 99 6.26 -7.82 -14.07
CA ARG A 99 5.44 -8.68 -13.19
C ARG A 99 3.99 -8.19 -13.11
N TYR A 100 3.79 -6.88 -13.11
CA TYR A 100 2.46 -6.28 -13.19
C TYR A 100 1.77 -6.63 -14.51
N GLU A 101 2.46 -6.46 -15.64
CA GLU A 101 1.94 -6.74 -16.98
C GLU A 101 1.61 -8.22 -17.16
N GLU A 102 2.48 -9.13 -16.68
CA GLU A 102 2.23 -10.57 -16.65
C GLU A 102 0.97 -10.90 -15.84
N ARG A 103 0.86 -10.36 -14.62
CA ARG A 103 -0.30 -10.60 -13.75
C ARG A 103 -1.59 -10.02 -14.34
N ALA A 104 -1.52 -8.87 -15.01
CA ALA A 104 -2.64 -8.29 -15.72
C ALA A 104 -3.10 -9.21 -16.86
N LYS A 105 -2.16 -9.75 -17.65
CA LYS A 105 -2.43 -10.68 -18.75
C LYS A 105 -3.07 -11.98 -18.27
N GLU A 106 -2.67 -12.49 -17.11
CA GLU A 106 -3.27 -13.69 -16.50
C GLU A 106 -4.73 -13.47 -16.08
N LEU A 107 -5.06 -12.27 -15.59
CA LEU A 107 -6.35 -11.97 -14.96
C LEU A 107 -7.39 -11.41 -15.92
N LEU A 108 -6.96 -10.74 -16.98
CA LEU A 108 -7.86 -10.19 -18.00
C LEU A 108 -8.20 -11.26 -19.05
N SER A 109 -9.45 -11.27 -19.52
CA SER A 109 -9.82 -12.00 -20.73
C SER A 109 -8.95 -11.58 -21.92
N SER A 110 -8.76 -12.45 -22.91
CA SER A 110 -7.95 -12.15 -24.10
C SER A 110 -8.32 -10.82 -24.79
N GLU A 111 -9.62 -10.51 -24.91
CA GLU A 111 -10.11 -9.25 -25.49
C GLU A 111 -9.71 -8.03 -24.64
N ARG A 112 -9.97 -8.08 -23.33
CA ARG A 112 -9.57 -7.02 -22.38
C ARG A 112 -8.05 -6.84 -22.33
N TRP A 113 -7.26 -7.91 -22.39
CA TRP A 113 -5.80 -7.82 -22.47
C TRP A 113 -5.35 -7.17 -23.76
N ALA A 114 -5.89 -7.58 -24.91
CA ALA A 114 -5.55 -6.97 -26.20
C ALA A 114 -5.81 -5.45 -26.20
N PHE A 115 -6.95 -5.03 -25.65
CA PHE A 115 -7.24 -3.60 -25.43
C PHE A 115 -6.22 -2.94 -24.50
N PHE A 116 -5.94 -3.57 -23.35
CA PHE A 116 -5.01 -3.02 -22.36
C PHE A 116 -3.60 -2.84 -22.92
N ASP A 117 -3.08 -3.86 -23.60
CA ASP A 117 -1.75 -3.85 -24.19
C ASP A 117 -1.62 -2.79 -25.30
N ALA A 118 -2.61 -2.74 -26.20
CA ALA A 118 -2.65 -1.77 -27.29
C ALA A 118 -2.73 -0.32 -26.80
N HIS A 119 -3.40 -0.06 -25.67
CA HIS A 119 -3.66 1.31 -25.22
C HIS A 119 -2.81 1.79 -24.04
N PHE A 120 -2.12 0.89 -23.33
CA PHE A 120 -1.31 1.27 -22.17
C PHE A 120 0.12 0.73 -22.19
N VAL A 121 0.40 -0.36 -22.92
CA VAL A 121 1.68 -1.07 -22.82
C VAL A 121 2.45 -0.98 -24.14
N THR A 122 2.39 -1.99 -25.00
CA THR A 122 3.18 -2.03 -26.23
C THR A 122 2.63 -1.06 -27.27
N GLY A 123 1.34 -1.12 -27.57
CA GLY A 123 0.71 -0.28 -28.59
C GLY A 123 0.63 1.21 -28.20
N ALA A 124 0.74 1.51 -26.91
CA ALA A 124 0.71 2.89 -26.42
C ALA A 124 1.98 3.69 -26.72
N ALA A 125 3.10 3.01 -26.98
CA ALA A 125 4.40 3.66 -27.22
C ALA A 125 4.38 4.60 -28.43
N GLU A 126 3.54 4.29 -29.43
CA GLU A 126 3.40 5.07 -30.66
C GLU A 126 2.23 6.08 -30.60
N SER A 127 1.49 6.11 -29.49
CA SER A 127 0.34 7.00 -29.29
C SER A 127 0.72 8.32 -28.62
N ALA A 128 -0.07 9.37 -28.83
CA ALA A 128 0.10 10.65 -28.14
C ALA A 128 0.03 10.56 -26.60
N GLY A 129 -0.52 9.47 -26.05
CA GLY A 129 -0.59 9.20 -24.61
C GLY A 129 0.66 8.56 -24.01
N GLY A 130 1.53 7.97 -24.85
CA GLY A 130 2.74 7.24 -24.47
C GLY A 130 2.48 5.97 -23.66
N ARG A 131 3.51 5.11 -23.58
CA ARG A 131 3.50 3.93 -22.71
C ARG A 131 3.22 4.32 -21.25
N LYS A 132 2.51 3.45 -20.55
CA LYS A 132 2.29 3.51 -19.11
C LYS A 132 3.01 2.37 -18.42
N TYR A 133 3.53 2.65 -17.24
CA TYR A 133 4.27 1.66 -16.45
C TYR A 133 3.56 1.37 -15.13
N GLY A 134 3.54 0.07 -14.79
CA GLY A 134 3.13 -0.45 -13.49
C GLY A 134 1.68 -0.20 -13.09
N ASN A 135 1.32 -0.73 -11.93
CA ASN A 135 0.04 -0.44 -11.30
C ASN A 135 0.07 0.98 -10.73
N ALA A 136 -0.33 1.96 -11.55
CA ALA A 136 -0.47 3.40 -11.25
C ALA A 136 -0.51 4.22 -12.55
N ALA A 137 -0.06 3.61 -13.66
CA ALA A 137 0.02 4.20 -14.97
C ALA A 137 0.92 5.44 -15.00
N VAL A 138 2.16 5.31 -14.52
CA VAL A 138 3.15 6.39 -14.60
C VAL A 138 3.71 6.53 -16.01
N SER A 139 4.24 7.71 -16.34
CA SER A 139 4.77 8.00 -17.68
C SER A 139 6.23 7.58 -17.85
N HIS A 140 7.01 7.51 -16.77
CA HIS A 140 8.39 7.01 -16.80
C HIS A 140 8.55 5.79 -15.88
N ALA A 141 9.37 4.82 -16.30
CA ALA A 141 9.55 3.56 -15.58
C ALA A 141 10.10 3.74 -14.14
N THR A 142 10.79 4.84 -13.86
CA THR A 142 11.37 5.16 -12.55
C THR A 142 10.45 5.99 -11.65
N ASP A 143 9.28 6.41 -12.14
CA ASP A 143 8.37 7.27 -11.38
C ASP A 143 7.59 6.49 -10.33
N LEU A 144 7.30 7.17 -9.21
CA LEU A 144 6.34 6.75 -8.19
C LEU A 144 5.13 7.69 -8.14
N LYS A 145 3.93 7.11 -8.16
CA LYS A 145 2.67 7.88 -8.06
C LYS A 145 2.07 7.86 -6.66
N CYS A 146 1.78 6.65 -6.16
CA CYS A 146 1.20 6.43 -4.84
C CYS A 146 1.56 5.02 -4.34
N LEU A 147 1.71 4.89 -3.02
CA LEU A 147 1.97 3.65 -2.33
C LEU A 147 0.74 2.74 -2.34
N HIS A 148 -0.48 3.30 -2.41
CA HIS A 148 -1.70 2.48 -2.51
C HIS A 148 -1.64 1.54 -3.70
N ALA A 149 -1.14 2.01 -4.84
CA ALA A 149 -1.10 1.22 -6.05
C ALA A 149 0.04 0.19 -6.02
N LEU A 150 1.20 0.52 -5.44
CA LEU A 150 2.31 -0.43 -5.25
C LEU A 150 1.93 -1.55 -4.26
N VAL A 151 1.33 -1.19 -3.12
CA VAL A 151 0.85 -2.15 -2.12
C VAL A 151 -0.28 -3.02 -2.71
N ALA A 152 -1.20 -2.43 -3.48
CA ALA A 152 -2.23 -3.20 -4.16
C ALA A 152 -1.63 -4.19 -5.18
N GLN A 153 -0.58 -3.79 -5.91
CA GLN A 153 0.11 -4.66 -6.85
C GLN A 153 0.64 -5.92 -6.15
N SER A 154 1.38 -5.73 -5.06
CA SER A 154 1.89 -6.80 -4.21
C SER A 154 0.79 -7.73 -3.69
N LEU A 155 -0.28 -7.16 -3.11
CA LEU A 155 -1.40 -7.94 -2.58
C LEU A 155 -2.17 -8.71 -3.65
N CYS A 156 -2.19 -8.22 -4.90
CA CYS A 156 -2.85 -8.88 -6.02
C CYS A 156 -1.99 -9.95 -6.71
N GLY A 157 -0.84 -10.31 -6.12
CA GLY A 157 0.01 -11.40 -6.58
C GLY A 157 1.06 -10.99 -7.62
N ALA A 158 1.27 -9.69 -7.84
CA ALA A 158 2.38 -9.18 -8.65
C ALA A 158 3.41 -8.50 -7.72
N SER A 159 4.50 -9.21 -7.37
CA SER A 159 5.52 -8.65 -6.46
C SER A 159 6.02 -7.29 -6.96
N ASN A 160 5.90 -6.29 -6.09
CA ASN A 160 6.45 -4.96 -6.26
C ASN A 160 7.42 -4.72 -5.09
N PRO A 161 8.72 -4.47 -5.31
CA PRO A 161 9.68 -4.43 -4.20
C PRO A 161 9.35 -3.36 -3.16
N ILE A 162 8.85 -2.19 -3.58
CA ILE A 162 8.44 -1.13 -2.66
C ILE A 162 7.11 -1.50 -1.98
N GLY A 163 6.15 -2.03 -2.74
CA GLY A 163 4.87 -2.52 -2.19
C GLY A 163 5.07 -3.60 -1.12
N ASP A 164 5.91 -4.59 -1.41
CA ASP A 164 6.29 -5.69 -0.51
C ASP A 164 6.99 -5.11 0.73
N ALA A 165 7.94 -4.18 0.56
CA ALA A 165 8.60 -3.55 1.68
C ALA A 165 7.63 -2.76 2.58
N VAL A 166 6.69 -2.00 2.03
CA VAL A 166 5.67 -1.28 2.82
C VAL A 166 4.78 -2.26 3.59
N ILE A 167 4.39 -3.38 2.98
CA ILE A 167 3.63 -4.43 3.65
C ILE A 167 4.39 -4.96 4.88
N HIS A 168 5.68 -5.25 4.73
CA HIS A 168 6.51 -5.69 5.85
C HIS A 168 6.74 -4.62 6.90
N TYR A 169 6.83 -3.37 6.48
CA TYR A 169 6.98 -2.26 7.40
C TYR A 169 5.75 -2.15 8.31
N ILE A 170 4.54 -2.31 7.77
CA ILE A 170 3.30 -2.36 8.58
C ILE A 170 3.35 -3.49 9.62
N LEU A 171 3.83 -4.68 9.25
CA LEU A 171 4.00 -5.80 10.17
C LEU A 171 5.05 -5.50 11.24
N LEU A 172 6.20 -4.92 10.86
CA LEU A 172 7.25 -4.50 11.79
C LEU A 172 6.73 -3.47 12.80
N LEU A 173 6.00 -2.46 12.34
CA LEU A 173 5.40 -1.46 13.22
C LEU A 173 4.44 -2.11 14.22
N ALA A 174 3.62 -3.08 13.79
CA ALA A 174 2.73 -3.79 14.70
C ALA A 174 3.50 -4.57 15.78
N GLU A 175 4.61 -5.23 15.43
CA GLU A 175 5.46 -5.89 16.43
C GLU A 175 6.12 -4.88 17.38
N LYS A 176 6.58 -3.72 16.88
CA LYS A 176 7.08 -2.65 17.75
C LYS A 176 6.02 -2.15 18.73
N VAL A 177 4.80 -1.93 18.25
CA VAL A 177 3.66 -1.52 19.08
C VAL A 177 3.38 -2.55 20.18
N LYS A 178 3.41 -3.86 19.87
CA LYS A 178 3.24 -4.91 20.88
C LYS A 178 4.35 -4.86 21.93
N THR A 179 5.61 -4.70 21.51
CA THR A 179 6.74 -4.60 22.45
C THR A 179 6.59 -3.41 23.39
N ILE A 180 6.21 -2.23 22.87
CA ILE A 180 5.99 -1.03 23.69
C ILE A 180 4.84 -1.25 24.69
N LYS A 181 3.72 -1.81 24.25
CA LYS A 181 2.58 -2.13 25.13
C LYS A 181 2.97 -3.12 26.23
N ASN A 182 3.76 -4.15 25.90
CA ASN A 182 4.21 -5.16 26.86
C ASN A 182 5.20 -4.58 27.88
N ALA A 183 6.10 -3.69 27.45
CA ALA A 183 7.02 -2.98 28.35
C ALA A 183 6.30 -2.01 29.29
N SER A 184 5.14 -1.50 28.88
CA SER A 184 4.30 -0.57 29.66
C SER A 184 3.27 -1.28 30.56
N ALA A 185 3.15 -2.61 30.49
CA ALA A 185 2.23 -3.35 31.34
C ALA A 185 2.77 -3.42 32.78
N PRO A 186 1.97 -3.06 33.80
CA PRO A 186 2.43 -3.14 35.18
C PRO A 186 2.80 -4.58 35.51
N LEU A 187 4.03 -4.79 35.99
CA LEU A 187 4.44 -6.02 36.66
C LEU A 187 3.39 -6.32 37.72
N SER A 188 2.65 -7.40 37.54
CA SER A 188 1.68 -7.88 38.52
C SER A 188 2.40 -8.00 39.87
N SER A 189 2.05 -7.10 40.77
CA SER A 189 2.53 -7.08 42.14
C SER A 189 2.17 -8.40 42.82
N GLU A 190 3.17 -9.22 43.11
CA GLU A 190 3.05 -10.16 44.22
C GLU A 190 2.83 -9.32 45.49
N LYS A 191 1.65 -9.47 46.08
CA LYS A 191 1.29 -8.87 47.36
C LYS A 191 2.19 -9.47 48.45
N GLY A 192 2.96 -8.62 49.13
CA GLY A 192 3.87 -9.05 50.18
C GLY A 192 4.36 -7.95 51.13
N ASN A 193 3.45 -7.10 51.60
CA ASN A 193 3.46 -6.42 52.91
C ASN A 193 4.38 -5.20 53.21
N SER A 194 3.69 -4.14 53.64
CA SER A 194 4.02 -3.09 54.62
C SER A 194 5.27 -2.21 54.47
N GLY A 195 5.05 -0.90 54.39
CA GLY A 195 5.93 0.07 55.05
C GLY A 195 6.18 1.38 54.31
N ASP A 196 5.31 2.35 54.58
CA ASP A 196 5.66 3.76 54.81
C ASP A 196 5.92 4.75 53.65
N CYS A 197 5.55 5.98 54.01
CA CYS A 197 5.55 7.30 53.39
C CYS A 197 6.69 7.63 52.41
N SER A 198 6.32 8.13 51.22
CA SER A 198 6.84 9.39 50.67
C SER A 198 6.15 9.75 49.35
N THR A 199 5.73 11.01 49.26
CA THR A 199 5.26 11.67 48.04
C THR A 199 6.41 11.76 47.03
N ALA A 200 6.35 10.96 45.97
CA ALA A 200 7.25 11.05 44.83
C ALA A 200 6.48 11.56 43.60
N GLU A 201 7.05 12.57 42.97
CA GLU A 201 6.57 13.28 41.80
C GLU A 201 6.23 12.35 40.63
N VAL A 202 5.00 12.47 40.13
CA VAL A 202 4.55 11.83 38.90
C VAL A 202 4.94 12.73 37.73
N CYS A 203 6.16 12.55 37.19
CA CYS A 203 6.58 13.24 35.97
C CYS A 203 7.57 12.36 35.17
N GLY A 204 7.09 11.47 34.30
CA GLY A 204 8.02 10.70 33.44
C GLY A 204 7.41 9.83 32.34
N GLY A 205 6.15 9.40 32.44
CA GLY A 205 5.55 8.45 31.49
C GLY A 205 5.04 9.05 30.18
N GLU A 206 4.58 10.31 30.19
CA GLU A 206 3.96 10.92 29.01
C GLU A 206 4.99 11.31 27.93
N ASN A 207 6.21 11.66 28.34
CA ASN A 207 7.25 12.16 27.44
C ASN A 207 7.96 11.04 26.66
N SER A 208 8.10 9.84 27.23
CA SER A 208 8.68 8.68 26.53
C SER A 208 7.70 8.11 25.50
N PHE A 209 6.41 8.02 25.85
CA PHE A 209 5.38 7.51 24.96
C PHE A 209 5.20 8.39 23.71
N ALA A 210 5.20 9.72 23.88
CA ALA A 210 5.13 10.65 22.76
C ALA A 210 6.35 10.54 21.83
N ALA A 211 7.56 10.39 22.39
CA ALA A 211 8.79 10.22 21.62
C ALA A 211 8.82 8.89 20.84
N GLU A 212 8.38 7.78 21.45
CA GLU A 212 8.30 6.48 20.78
C GLU A 212 7.22 6.46 19.68
N SER A 213 6.08 7.12 19.91
CA SER A 213 5.04 7.28 18.89
C SER A 213 5.51 8.12 17.71
N LEU A 214 6.27 9.20 17.96
CA LEU A 214 6.86 10.02 16.89
C LEU A 214 7.82 9.20 16.03
N ALA A 215 8.64 8.35 16.66
CA ALA A 215 9.56 7.47 15.94
C ALA A 215 8.85 6.48 15.00
N LEU A 216 7.63 6.02 15.30
CA LEU A 216 6.87 5.11 14.42
C LEU A 216 6.33 5.79 13.16
N ASP A 217 6.28 7.13 13.14
CA ASP A 217 5.80 7.95 12.01
C ASP A 217 6.92 8.60 11.19
N GLU A 218 8.18 8.36 11.57
CA GLU A 218 9.35 8.89 10.89
C GLU A 218 9.52 8.25 9.51
N VAL A 219 9.36 9.06 8.47
CA VAL A 219 9.50 8.62 7.07
C VAL A 219 10.91 8.13 6.75
N SER A 220 11.93 8.64 7.44
CA SER A 220 13.32 8.20 7.32
C SER A 220 13.45 6.70 7.64
N LEU A 221 12.80 6.23 8.70
CA LEU A 221 12.82 4.81 9.09
C LEU A 221 12.14 3.91 8.05
N LEU A 222 11.07 4.39 7.42
CA LEU A 222 10.44 3.68 6.30
C LEU A 222 11.43 3.56 5.13
N VAL A 223 12.08 4.66 4.73
CA VAL A 223 13.03 4.67 3.60
C VAL A 223 14.23 3.76 3.88
N GLU A 224 14.80 3.83 5.09
CA GLU A 224 15.88 2.94 5.52
C GLU A 224 15.46 1.47 5.48
N PHE A 225 14.26 1.17 5.99
CA PHE A 225 13.72 -0.18 5.95
C PHE A 225 13.53 -0.69 4.51
N VAL A 226 12.98 0.12 3.61
CA VAL A 226 12.85 -0.23 2.19
C VAL A 226 14.23 -0.52 1.59
N LYS A 227 15.20 0.38 1.79
CA LYS A 227 16.56 0.20 1.26
C LYS A 227 17.22 -1.08 1.76
N GLN A 228 17.16 -1.33 3.06
CA GLN A 228 17.73 -2.53 3.67
C GLN A 228 17.06 -3.79 3.11
N ARG A 229 15.73 -3.81 3.08
CA ARG A 229 14.98 -4.97 2.60
C ARG A 229 15.31 -5.33 1.16
N LEU A 230 15.34 -4.35 0.27
CA LEU A 230 15.71 -4.59 -1.13
C LEU A 230 17.16 -5.05 -1.27
N THR A 231 18.05 -4.56 -0.41
CA THR A 231 19.46 -5.02 -0.39
C THR A 231 19.55 -6.49 0.02
N ASP A 232 18.82 -6.90 1.06
CA ASP A 232 18.78 -8.28 1.56
C ASP A 232 18.18 -9.24 0.52
N ASP A 233 17.07 -8.82 -0.11
CA ASP A 233 16.40 -9.62 -1.15
C ASP A 233 17.32 -9.81 -2.38
N ILE A 234 18.11 -8.78 -2.77
CA ILE A 234 19.09 -8.87 -3.87
C ILE A 234 20.25 -9.81 -3.54
N ARG A 235 20.68 -9.86 -2.27
CA ARG A 235 21.78 -10.75 -1.84
C ARG A 235 21.36 -12.21 -1.78
N GLY A 236 20.06 -12.50 -1.88
CA GLY A 236 19.54 -13.85 -1.66
C GLY A 236 19.61 -14.27 -0.19
N ASP A 237 19.89 -13.33 0.73
CA ASP A 237 19.98 -13.57 2.18
C ASP A 237 18.58 -13.87 2.77
N ARG A 238 17.52 -13.72 1.98
CA ARG A 238 16.14 -14.05 2.32
C ARG A 238 15.53 -15.00 1.29
N SER A 239 15.57 -16.31 1.59
CA SER A 239 14.97 -17.36 0.75
C SER A 239 13.45 -17.42 0.82
N ASP A 240 12.85 -16.89 1.89
CA ASP A 240 11.41 -16.90 2.11
C ASP A 240 10.86 -15.51 1.93
N LEU A 241 10.23 -15.24 0.78
CA LEU A 241 9.03 -14.40 0.70
C LEU A 241 8.42 -14.26 -0.70
N ARG A 242 8.09 -15.40 -1.33
CA ARG A 242 6.93 -15.44 -2.23
C ARG A 242 5.61 -15.51 -1.42
N SER A 243 5.55 -14.83 -0.27
CA SER A 243 4.42 -15.01 0.64
C SER A 243 3.21 -14.32 0.05
N VAL A 244 2.19 -15.10 -0.30
CA VAL A 244 0.80 -14.64 -0.29
C VAL A 244 0.61 -13.94 1.04
N HIS A 245 0.52 -12.62 1.01
CA HIS A 245 0.42 -11.85 2.24
C HIS A 245 -0.95 -12.13 2.86
N ASP A 246 -0.94 -12.63 4.09
CA ASP A 246 -2.14 -12.80 4.89
C ASP A 246 -2.78 -11.42 5.12
N ALA A 247 -3.82 -11.15 4.34
CA ALA A 247 -4.53 -9.88 4.35
C ALA A 247 -5.34 -9.67 5.64
N ASP A 248 -5.70 -10.73 6.38
CA ASP A 248 -6.28 -10.60 7.71
C ASP A 248 -5.25 -10.14 8.72
N LYS A 249 -4.07 -10.76 8.72
CA LYS A 249 -2.94 -10.31 9.55
C LYS A 249 -2.55 -8.87 9.24
N LEU A 250 -2.48 -8.50 7.96
CA LEU A 250 -2.17 -7.11 7.59
C LEU A 250 -3.25 -6.13 8.03
N CYS A 251 -4.53 -6.49 7.87
CA CYS A 251 -5.64 -5.68 8.33
C CYS A 251 -5.58 -5.46 9.85
N SER A 252 -5.33 -6.51 10.63
CA SER A 252 -5.23 -6.40 12.09
C SER A 252 -3.98 -5.62 12.53
N SER A 253 -2.82 -5.86 11.91
CA SER A 253 -1.59 -5.09 12.15
C SER A 253 -1.77 -3.60 11.85
N ALA A 254 -2.37 -3.25 10.71
CA ALA A 254 -2.66 -1.86 10.38
C ALA A 254 -3.63 -1.22 11.39
N CYS A 255 -4.66 -1.96 11.83
CA CYS A 255 -5.57 -1.48 12.87
C CYS A 255 -4.82 -1.23 14.19
N GLU A 256 -3.94 -2.14 14.60
CA GLU A 256 -3.18 -2.04 15.83
C GLU A 256 -2.27 -0.82 15.83
N VAL A 257 -1.50 -0.61 14.76
CA VAL A 257 -0.60 0.55 14.62
C VAL A 257 -1.40 1.85 14.63
N LEU A 258 -2.46 1.95 13.83
CA LEU A 258 -3.30 3.15 13.80
C LEU A 258 -3.97 3.43 15.15
N THR A 259 -4.40 2.38 15.87
CA THR A 259 -5.01 2.54 17.20
C THR A 259 -3.99 3.05 18.22
N PHE A 260 -2.75 2.56 18.15
CA PHE A 260 -1.67 3.01 19.02
C PHE A 260 -1.33 4.48 18.76
N LEU A 261 -1.15 4.86 17.49
CA LEU A 261 -0.77 6.23 17.10
C LEU A 261 -1.88 7.26 17.33
N ASP A 262 -3.13 6.91 17.02
CA ASP A 262 -4.27 7.85 17.10
C ASP A 262 -5.04 7.75 18.43
N GLY A 263 -4.64 6.84 19.33
CA GLY A 263 -5.31 6.55 20.60
C GLY A 263 -6.68 5.88 20.49
N ARG A 264 -7.16 5.61 19.26
CA ARG A 264 -8.45 4.97 18.98
C ARG A 264 -8.45 4.28 17.62
N PRO A 265 -9.25 3.21 17.43
CA PRO A 265 -9.31 2.53 16.14
C PRO A 265 -9.88 3.45 15.05
N PRO A 266 -9.41 3.32 13.79
CA PRO A 266 -9.96 4.08 12.67
C PRO A 266 -11.46 3.81 12.51
N ARG A 267 -12.23 4.87 12.24
CA ARG A 267 -13.67 4.75 11.99
C ARG A 267 -13.93 3.86 10.79
N SER A 268 -14.76 2.83 10.94
CA SER A 268 -15.30 2.07 9.81
C SER A 268 -16.20 2.99 8.99
N ARG A 269 -15.73 3.50 7.85
CA ARG A 269 -16.63 4.23 6.95
C ARG A 269 -17.43 3.20 6.14
N LYS A 270 -18.76 3.31 6.14
CA LYS A 270 -19.66 2.44 5.35
C LYS A 270 -19.47 2.56 3.83
N LYS A 271 -18.76 3.58 3.34
CA LYS A 271 -18.52 3.82 1.90
C LYS A 271 -17.03 4.03 1.67
N HIS A 272 -16.29 2.96 1.43
CA HIS A 272 -14.96 3.07 0.84
C HIS A 272 -15.14 3.08 -0.67
N ARG A 273 -14.86 4.24 -1.28
CA ARG A 273 -14.75 4.33 -2.73
C ARG A 273 -13.46 3.63 -3.12
N ILE A 274 -13.52 2.73 -4.11
CA ILE A 274 -12.34 2.41 -4.92
C ILE A 274 -11.81 3.77 -5.41
N ASN A 275 -10.57 4.10 -5.06
CA ASN A 275 -10.03 5.47 -5.16
C ASN A 275 -10.19 6.07 -6.57
#